data_AF-A0A386H949-F1
#
_entry.id   AF-A0A386H949-F1
#
_cell.length_a   1.000
_cell.length_b   1.000
_cell.length_c   1.000
_cell.angle_alpha   90.00
_cell.angle_beta   90.00
_cell.angle_gamma   90.00
#
_symmetry.space_group_name_H-M   'P 1'
#
loop_
_entity.id
_entity.type
_entity.pdbx_description
1 polymer ?
#
loop_
_entity_poly.entity_id
_entity_poly.type
_entity_poly.pdbx_seq_one_letter_code
_entity_poly.pdbx_strand_id
1 'polypeptide(L)'
;MSTIYCEILKSVSFLSRYIILELLWNRMREIRRNLEKCIANTKMDNSTEISERIYNITTHVKCYKNLLDTLNCTNFSVKLTIFCNILIFILEFLIHSYTWLKNPRYFSSTETLFFVAFNVTLSGFMLLCVPVIFVELTAWEVNNIRTIISKQLMMCKDNWFRMKIQDCLTYMRLRPFKYTIWRLFSVDITMPYSILAFCITYLIVILQFSRIQ
;
A
#
# COMPACT_ATOMS: atom_id res chain seq x y z
N MET A 1 24.06 8.71 -22.68
CA MET A 1 24.57 8.06 -21.45
C MET A 1 23.81 8.49 -20.20
N SER A 2 23.63 9.79 -19.90
CA SER A 2 23.00 10.22 -18.63
C SER A 2 21.53 9.77 -18.46
N THR A 3 20.75 9.66 -19.53
CA THR A 3 19.36 9.17 -19.50
C THR A 3 19.25 7.73 -19.02
N ILE A 4 20.13 6.83 -19.50
CA ILE A 4 20.14 5.42 -19.12
C ILE A 4 20.48 5.24 -17.63
N TYR A 5 21.47 5.98 -17.13
CA TYR A 5 21.81 5.95 -15.70
C TYR A 5 20.65 6.43 -14.82
N CYS A 6 19.92 7.46 -15.26
CA CYS A 6 18.75 7.96 -14.53
C CYS A 6 17.64 6.91 -14.44
N GLU A 7 17.35 6.20 -15.54
CA GLU A 7 16.34 5.14 -15.59
C GLU A 7 16.71 3.92 -14.73
N ILE A 8 17.99 3.54 -14.73
CA ILE A 8 18.48 2.45 -13.85
C ILE A 8 18.35 2.87 -12.38
N LEU A 9 18.75 4.09 -12.02
CA LEU A 9 18.67 4.57 -10.64
C LEU A 9 17.21 4.66 -10.15
N LYS A 10 16.30 5.13 -11.02
CA LYS A 10 14.84 5.10 -10.76
C LYS A 10 14.40 3.67 -10.48
N SER A 11 14.73 2.73 -11.37
CA SER A 11 14.34 1.31 -11.28
C SER A 11 14.83 0.64 -9.99
N VAL A 12 16.09 0.86 -9.60
CA VAL A 12 16.66 0.32 -8.35
C VAL A 12 15.96 0.91 -7.12
N SER A 13 15.68 2.20 -7.13
CA SER A 13 14.90 2.85 -6.07
C SER A 13 13.48 2.27 -5.98
N PHE A 14 12.84 1.94 -7.11
CA PHE A 14 11.51 1.31 -7.12
C PHE A 14 11.53 -0.09 -6.51
N LEU A 15 12.50 -0.92 -6.90
CA LEU A 15 12.62 -2.29 -6.42
C LEU A 15 12.76 -2.36 -4.90
N SER A 16 13.60 -1.52 -4.29
CA SER A 16 13.77 -1.51 -2.83
C SER A 16 12.47 -1.18 -2.09
N ARG A 17 11.64 -0.27 -2.64
CA ARG A 17 10.32 0.08 -2.10
C ARG A 17 9.33 -1.08 -2.19
N TYR A 18 9.29 -1.75 -3.34
CA TYR A 18 8.44 -2.92 -3.53
C TYR A 18 8.80 -4.03 -2.56
N ILE A 19 10.08 -4.32 -2.41
CA ILE A 19 10.56 -5.34 -1.49
C ILE A 19 10.13 -5.01 -0.05
N ILE A 20 10.17 -3.74 0.39
CA ILE A 20 9.75 -3.36 1.75
C ILE A 20 8.23 -3.58 1.94
N LEU A 21 7.41 -3.12 1.01
CA LEU A 21 5.95 -3.24 1.10
C LEU A 21 5.46 -4.68 0.91
N GLU A 22 6.10 -5.43 0.03
CA GLU A 22 5.85 -6.86 -0.19
C GLU A 22 6.25 -7.66 1.05
N LEU A 23 7.43 -7.40 1.63
CA LEU A 23 7.87 -8.05 2.87
C LEU A 23 6.90 -7.78 4.02
N LEU A 24 6.40 -6.54 4.12
CA LEU A 24 5.41 -6.14 5.12
C LEU A 24 4.12 -6.93 4.95
N TRP A 25 3.58 -6.98 3.74
CA TRP A 25 2.37 -7.74 3.42
C TRP A 25 2.56 -9.24 3.71
N ASN A 26 3.65 -9.83 3.24
CA ASN A 26 3.97 -11.25 3.44
C ASN A 26 4.07 -11.59 4.94
N ARG A 27 4.71 -10.74 5.75
CA ARG A 27 4.79 -10.94 7.21
C ARG A 27 3.43 -10.81 7.89
N MET A 28 2.58 -9.85 7.50
CA MET A 28 1.21 -9.75 8.03
C MET A 28 0.37 -10.97 7.66
N ARG A 29 0.45 -11.42 6.42
CA ARG A 29 -0.22 -12.63 5.92
C ARG A 29 0.22 -13.87 6.69
N GLU A 30 1.50 -13.97 7.01
CA GLU A 30 2.05 -15.09 7.79
C GLU A 30 1.56 -15.06 9.24
N ILE A 31 1.51 -13.88 9.88
CA ILE A 31 0.89 -13.72 11.21
C ILE A 31 -0.56 -14.19 11.18
N ARG A 32 -1.34 -13.80 10.18
CA ARG A 32 -2.74 -14.25 10.04
C ARG A 32 -2.83 -15.77 9.91
N ARG A 33 -2.08 -16.36 8.97
CA ARG A 33 -2.12 -17.81 8.71
C ARG A 33 -1.77 -18.63 9.95
N ASN A 34 -0.76 -18.20 10.70
CA ASN A 34 -0.36 -18.89 11.92
C ASN A 34 -1.42 -18.74 13.01
N LEU A 35 -2.02 -17.56 13.15
CA LEU A 35 -3.15 -17.35 14.05
C LEU A 35 -4.34 -18.27 13.70
N GLU A 36 -4.70 -18.39 12.42
CA GLU A 36 -5.77 -19.29 11.95
C GLU A 36 -5.47 -20.75 12.29
N LYS A 37 -4.23 -21.21 12.05
CA LYS A 37 -3.80 -22.58 12.36
C LYS A 37 -3.85 -22.86 13.87
N CYS A 38 -3.36 -21.95 14.70
CA CYS A 38 -3.39 -22.09 16.16
C CYS A 38 -4.83 -22.22 16.69
N ILE A 39 -5.77 -21.47 16.10
CA ILE A 39 -7.18 -21.51 16.48
C ILE A 39 -7.87 -22.78 15.98
N ALA A 40 -7.56 -23.23 14.76
CA ALA A 40 -8.18 -24.42 14.17
C ALA A 40 -7.75 -25.72 14.88
N ASN A 41 -6.51 -25.79 15.36
CA ASN A 41 -5.95 -27.01 15.95
C ASN A 41 -6.38 -27.26 17.40
N THR A 42 -6.95 -26.27 18.07
CA THR A 42 -7.32 -26.42 19.47
C THR A 42 -8.78 -26.86 19.60
N LYS A 43 -9.02 -27.96 20.32
CA LYS A 43 -10.35 -28.40 20.78
C LYS A 43 -10.76 -27.57 22.00
N MET A 44 -12.05 -27.55 22.33
CA MET A 44 -12.63 -26.49 23.18
C MET A 44 -12.76 -26.87 24.67
N ASP A 45 -12.33 -28.08 25.07
CA ASP A 45 -12.77 -28.67 26.36
C ASP A 45 -11.74 -28.64 27.50
N ASN A 46 -10.47 -28.31 27.26
CA ASN A 46 -9.44 -28.35 28.31
C ASN A 46 -8.97 -26.96 28.75
N SER A 47 -8.96 -26.70 30.07
CA SER A 47 -8.53 -25.43 30.66
C SER A 47 -7.06 -25.07 30.38
N THR A 48 -6.19 -26.08 30.24
CA THR A 48 -4.78 -25.90 29.83
C THR A 48 -4.67 -25.37 28.39
N GLU A 49 -5.53 -25.86 27.50
CA GLU A 49 -5.60 -25.48 26.08
C GLU A 49 -6.04 -24.02 25.90
N ILE A 50 -6.88 -23.51 26.80
CA ILE A 50 -7.31 -22.11 26.83
C ILE A 50 -6.14 -21.16 27.13
N SER A 51 -5.28 -21.51 28.10
CA SER A 51 -4.11 -20.69 28.43
C SER A 51 -3.10 -20.61 27.28
N GLU A 52 -2.89 -21.73 26.57
CA GLU A 52 -2.05 -21.80 25.38
C GLU A 52 -2.58 -20.93 24.24
N ARG A 53 -3.91 -20.92 24.01
CA ARG A 53 -4.54 -20.03 23.02
C ARG A 53 -4.28 -18.56 23.33
N ILE A 54 -4.42 -18.12 24.59
CA ILE A 54 -4.15 -16.72 24.96
C ILE A 54 -2.69 -16.39 24.66
N TYR A 55 -1.79 -17.27 25.07
CA TYR A 55 -0.37 -17.08 24.86
C TYR A 55 -0.04 -16.91 23.37
N ASN A 56 -0.62 -17.76 22.51
CA ASN A 56 -0.46 -17.69 21.06
C ASN A 56 -1.03 -16.39 20.48
N ILE A 57 -2.27 -16.01 20.84
CA ILE A 57 -2.89 -14.75 20.38
C ILE A 57 -2.04 -13.54 20.80
N THR A 58 -1.64 -13.50 22.07
CA THR A 58 -0.84 -12.39 22.62
C THR A 58 0.51 -12.29 21.93
N THR A 59 1.14 -13.43 21.63
CA THR A 59 2.40 -13.50 20.89
C THR A 59 2.25 -12.99 19.47
N HIS A 60 1.19 -13.37 18.75
CA HIS A 60 0.93 -12.85 17.40
C HIS A 60 0.63 -11.35 17.39
N VAL A 61 -0.11 -10.84 18.39
CA VAL A 61 -0.37 -9.40 18.54
C VAL A 61 0.93 -8.65 18.88
N LYS A 62 1.84 -9.25 19.66
CA LYS A 62 3.18 -8.70 19.91
C LYS A 62 4.02 -8.66 18.63
N CYS A 63 3.96 -9.69 17.78
CA CYS A 63 4.61 -9.69 16.47
C CYS A 63 4.05 -8.59 15.57
N TYR A 64 2.73 -8.42 15.53
CA TYR A 64 2.06 -7.32 14.83
C TYR A 64 2.56 -5.95 15.32
N LYS A 65 2.63 -5.76 16.65
CA LYS A 65 3.18 -4.53 17.26
C LYS A 65 4.60 -4.24 16.80
N ASN A 66 5.50 -5.22 16.91
CA ASN A 66 6.90 -5.05 16.52
C ASN A 66 7.05 -4.69 15.03
N LEU A 67 6.21 -5.28 14.18
CA LEU A 67 6.21 -5.01 12.76
C LEU A 67 5.68 -3.61 12.44
N LEU A 68 4.64 -3.16 13.14
CA LEU A 68 4.13 -1.79 13.03
C LEU A 68 5.15 -0.76 13.53
N ASP A 69 5.83 -1.04 14.65
CA ASP A 69 6.88 -0.18 15.18
C ASP A 69 8.08 -0.11 14.21
N THR A 70 8.47 -1.23 13.59
CA THR A 70 9.51 -1.27 12.54
C THR A 70 9.11 -0.43 11.33
N LEU A 71 7.86 -0.53 10.88
CA LEU A 71 7.33 0.29 9.79
C LEU A 71 7.33 1.77 10.16
N ASN A 72 7.03 2.11 11.41
CA ASN A 72 7.06 3.50 11.88
C ASN A 72 8.47 4.10 11.83
N CYS A 73 9.51 3.31 12.09
CA CYS A 73 10.90 3.73 11.95
C CYS A 73 11.29 3.99 10.48
N THR A 74 10.80 3.17 9.53
CA THR A 74 11.08 3.35 8.09
C THR A 74 10.13 4.31 7.40
N ASN A 75 9.10 4.78 8.12
CA ASN A 75 7.94 5.44 7.56
C ASN A 75 8.27 6.72 6.80
N PHE A 76 9.19 7.52 7.33
CA PHE A 76 9.57 8.79 6.72
C PHE A 76 10.18 8.60 5.33
N SER A 77 11.13 7.67 5.21
CA SER A 77 11.81 7.38 3.94
C SER A 77 10.84 6.84 2.88
N VAL A 78 9.98 5.88 3.27
CA VAL A 78 9.00 5.30 2.34
C VAL A 78 7.98 6.36 1.91
N LYS A 79 7.47 7.19 2.82
CA LYS A 79 6.52 8.28 2.50
C LYS A 79 7.13 9.32 1.56
N LEU A 80 8.33 9.80 1.87
CA LEU A 80 9.04 10.77 1.05
C LEU A 80 9.24 10.22 -0.37
N THR A 81 9.60 8.94 -0.48
CA THR A 81 9.87 8.33 -1.79
C THR A 81 8.59 8.10 -2.59
N ILE A 82 7.48 7.70 -1.97
CA ILE A 82 6.18 7.62 -2.66
C ILE A 82 5.74 9.02 -3.11
N PHE A 83 5.91 10.04 -2.28
CA PHE A 83 5.59 11.43 -2.63
C PHE A 83 6.39 11.92 -3.84
N CYS A 84 7.71 11.77 -3.83
CA CYS A 84 8.56 12.13 -4.97
C CYS A 84 8.16 11.37 -6.24
N ASN A 85 7.77 10.11 -6.13
CA ASN A 85 7.32 9.32 -7.27
C ASN A 85 6.04 9.88 -7.89
N ILE A 86 5.05 10.26 -7.06
CA ILE A 86 3.82 10.87 -7.56
C ILE A 86 4.14 12.18 -8.28
N LEU A 87 5.00 13.03 -7.71
CA LEU A 87 5.39 14.29 -8.34
C LEU A 87 6.09 14.08 -9.68
N ILE A 88 7.06 13.15 -9.74
CA ILE A 88 7.77 12.81 -10.98
C ILE A 88 6.79 12.29 -12.02
N PHE A 89 5.88 11.39 -11.64
CA PHE A 89 4.86 10.86 -12.54
C PHE A 89 3.96 11.96 -13.10
N ILE A 90 3.47 12.88 -12.27
CA ILE A 90 2.64 14.01 -12.73
C ILE A 90 3.43 14.89 -13.70
N LEU A 91 4.67 15.25 -13.38
CA LEU A 91 5.50 16.07 -14.27
C LEU A 91 5.78 15.38 -15.60
N GLU A 92 6.15 14.10 -15.58
CA GLU A 92 6.38 13.30 -16.78
C GLU A 92 5.10 13.21 -17.62
N PHE A 93 3.95 12.93 -17.01
CA PHE A 93 2.65 12.89 -17.69
C PHE A 93 2.33 14.22 -18.37
N LEU A 94 2.51 15.34 -17.66
CA LEU A 94 2.24 16.68 -18.19
C LEU A 94 3.17 17.02 -19.36
N ILE A 95 4.46 16.74 -19.26
CA ILE A 95 5.42 16.97 -20.34
C ILE A 95 5.07 16.14 -21.58
N HIS A 96 4.79 14.84 -21.41
CA HIS A 96 4.42 13.96 -22.53
C HIS A 96 3.09 14.37 -23.17
N SER A 97 2.09 14.75 -22.37
CA SER A 97 0.81 15.21 -22.90
C SER A 97 0.92 16.54 -23.66
N TYR A 98 1.77 17.47 -23.18
CA TYR A 98 2.01 18.75 -23.85
C TYR A 98 2.79 18.58 -25.16
N THR A 99 3.86 17.77 -25.18
CA THR A 99 4.63 17.51 -26.40
C THR A 99 3.78 16.81 -27.45
N TRP A 100 2.91 15.89 -27.03
CA TRP A 100 1.93 15.25 -27.89
C TRP A 100 0.94 16.28 -28.48
N LEU A 101 0.42 17.18 -27.65
CA LEU A 101 -0.56 18.17 -28.08
C LEU A 101 0.02 19.21 -29.06
N LYS A 102 1.26 19.68 -28.82
CA LYS A 102 1.90 20.72 -29.63
C LYS A 102 2.28 20.25 -31.04
N ASN A 103 2.55 18.96 -31.21
CA ASN A 103 3.07 18.40 -32.47
C ASN A 103 2.10 17.38 -33.10
N PRO A 104 0.88 17.77 -33.51
CA PRO A 104 -0.09 16.83 -34.08
C PRO A 104 0.37 16.24 -35.44
N ARG A 105 1.32 16.88 -36.14
CA ARG A 105 1.92 16.35 -37.38
C ARG A 105 2.81 15.12 -37.18
N TYR A 106 3.25 14.82 -35.94
CA TYR A 106 3.92 13.56 -35.61
C TYR A 106 2.99 12.34 -35.67
N PHE A 107 1.67 12.56 -35.73
CA PHE A 107 0.67 11.49 -35.76
C PHE A 107 0.70 10.68 -37.07
N SER A 108 1.12 11.27 -38.21
CA SER A 108 1.05 10.58 -39.51
C SER A 108 2.34 9.90 -39.98
N SER A 109 3.49 10.12 -39.32
CA SER A 109 4.78 9.60 -39.79
C SER A 109 5.59 8.85 -38.73
N THR A 110 5.16 8.84 -37.46
CA THR A 110 5.91 8.22 -36.35
C THR A 110 4.99 7.57 -35.32
N GLU A 111 4.20 6.58 -35.74
CA GLU A 111 3.40 5.73 -34.83
C GLU A 111 4.24 5.11 -33.71
N THR A 112 5.52 4.87 -33.99
CA THR A 112 6.50 4.31 -33.04
C THR A 112 6.74 5.20 -31.82
N LEU A 113 6.82 6.53 -31.98
CA LEU A 113 7.07 7.45 -30.86
C LEU A 113 5.84 7.57 -29.94
N PHE A 114 4.65 7.58 -30.51
CA PHE A 114 3.40 7.55 -29.74
C PHE A 114 3.30 6.28 -28.91
N PHE A 115 3.53 5.12 -29.53
CA PHE A 115 3.51 3.85 -28.83
C PHE A 115 4.52 3.82 -27.68
N VAL A 116 5.74 4.31 -27.88
CA VAL A 116 6.76 4.38 -26.83
C VAL A 116 6.32 5.29 -25.68
N ALA A 117 5.86 6.51 -25.97
CA ALA A 117 5.42 7.46 -24.94
C ALA A 117 4.22 6.95 -24.13
N PHE A 118 3.25 6.32 -24.79
CA PHE A 118 2.10 5.70 -24.13
C PHE A 118 2.54 4.56 -23.21
N ASN A 119 3.43 3.68 -23.67
CA ASN A 119 3.93 2.57 -22.86
C ASN A 119 4.73 3.04 -21.64
N VAL A 120 5.57 4.09 -21.79
CA VAL A 120 6.32 4.68 -20.66
C VAL A 120 5.36 5.29 -19.64
N THR A 121 4.32 5.98 -20.09
CA THR A 121 3.32 6.58 -19.18
C THR A 121 2.49 5.50 -18.46
N LEU A 122 2.08 4.46 -19.19
CA LEU A 122 1.33 3.34 -18.64
C LEU A 122 2.15 2.56 -17.61
N SER A 123 3.42 2.28 -17.90
CA SER A 123 4.30 1.59 -16.96
C SER A 123 4.55 2.43 -15.71
N GLY A 124 4.75 3.74 -15.85
CA GLY A 124 4.85 4.68 -14.73
C GLY A 124 3.59 4.67 -13.84
N PHE A 125 2.41 4.64 -14.45
CA PHE A 125 1.15 4.55 -13.72
C PHE A 125 1.01 3.22 -12.96
N MET A 126 1.37 2.10 -13.60
CA MET A 126 1.38 0.79 -12.93
C MET A 126 2.33 0.81 -11.72
N LEU A 127 3.52 1.37 -11.86
CA LEU A 127 4.48 1.52 -10.76
C LEU A 127 3.92 2.35 -9.61
N LEU A 128 3.10 3.37 -9.89
CA LEU A 128 2.40 4.18 -8.90
C LEU A 128 1.30 3.40 -8.16
N CYS A 129 0.63 2.47 -8.83
CA CYS A 129 -0.43 1.64 -8.24
C CYS A 129 0.11 0.55 -7.31
N VAL A 130 1.28 -0.02 -7.59
CA VAL A 130 1.84 -1.12 -6.78
C VAL A 130 1.96 -0.80 -5.27
N PRO A 131 2.52 0.34 -4.80
CA PRO A 131 2.57 0.62 -3.36
C PRO A 131 1.18 0.75 -2.74
N VAL A 132 0.21 1.27 -3.50
CA VAL A 132 -1.19 1.38 -3.07
C VAL A 132 -1.80 -0.01 -2.88
N ILE A 133 -1.59 -0.92 -3.83
CA ILE A 133 -2.07 -2.29 -3.77
C ILE A 133 -1.50 -3.00 -2.54
N PHE A 134 -0.20 -2.92 -2.28
CA PHE A 134 0.40 -3.58 -1.11
C PHE A 134 -0.08 -2.99 0.22
N VAL A 135 -0.26 -1.68 0.30
CA VAL A 135 -0.82 -1.03 1.50
C VAL A 135 -2.25 -1.52 1.74
N GLU A 136 -3.08 -1.58 0.71
CA GLU A 136 -4.45 -2.07 0.79
C GLU A 136 -4.51 -3.55 1.19
N LEU A 137 -3.70 -4.40 0.55
CA LEU A 137 -3.56 -5.82 0.90
C LEU A 137 -3.13 -5.99 2.36
N THR A 138 -2.19 -5.17 2.83
CA THR A 138 -1.74 -5.21 4.23
C THR A 138 -2.86 -4.77 5.17
N ALA A 139 -3.61 -3.73 4.84
CA ALA A 139 -4.77 -3.29 5.63
C ALA A 139 -5.85 -4.38 5.70
N TRP A 140 -6.08 -5.07 4.58
CA TRP A 140 -7.00 -6.21 4.51
C TRP A 140 -6.56 -7.37 5.41
N GLU A 141 -5.28 -7.73 5.39
CA GLU A 141 -4.71 -8.76 6.29
C GLU A 141 -4.90 -8.40 7.77
N VAL A 142 -4.68 -7.14 8.15
CA VAL A 142 -4.89 -6.65 9.53
C VAL A 142 -6.37 -6.72 9.93
N ASN A 143 -7.29 -6.36 9.03
CA ASN A 143 -8.72 -6.47 9.28
C ASN A 143 -9.17 -7.94 9.45
N ASN A 144 -8.58 -8.86 8.71
CA ASN A 144 -8.83 -10.29 8.88
C ASN A 144 -8.34 -10.79 10.24
N ILE A 145 -7.12 -10.43 10.65
CA ILE A 145 -6.59 -10.75 12.00
C ILE A 145 -7.57 -10.25 13.07
N ARG A 146 -8.03 -9.00 12.96
CA ARG A 146 -9.00 -8.42 13.89
C ARG A 146 -10.30 -9.22 13.91
N THR A 147 -10.79 -9.65 12.76
CA THR A 147 -12.03 -10.45 12.65
C THR A 147 -11.87 -11.81 13.31
N ILE A 148 -10.73 -12.47 13.12
CA ILE A 148 -10.41 -13.76 13.76
C ILE A 148 -10.39 -13.61 15.29
N ILE A 149 -9.67 -12.62 15.81
CA ILE A 149 -9.58 -12.37 17.25
C ILE A 149 -10.96 -11.99 17.82
N SER A 150 -11.77 -11.22 17.07
CA SER A 150 -13.13 -10.84 17.48
C SER A 150 -14.07 -12.04 17.55
N LYS A 151 -13.94 -13.01 16.63
CA LYS A 151 -14.68 -14.28 16.69
C LYS A 151 -14.32 -15.09 17.94
N GLN A 152 -13.03 -15.12 18.32
CA GLN A 152 -12.60 -15.78 19.55
C GLN A 152 -13.20 -15.11 20.81
N LEU A 153 -13.33 -13.78 20.83
CA LEU A 153 -13.98 -13.08 21.94
C LEU A 153 -15.43 -13.53 22.17
N MET A 154 -16.17 -13.84 21.10
CA MET A 154 -17.57 -14.29 21.19
C MET A 154 -17.70 -15.75 21.66
N MET A 155 -16.69 -16.58 21.39
CA MET A 155 -16.71 -18.01 21.68
C MET A 155 -16.28 -18.32 23.12
N CYS A 156 -15.58 -17.42 23.79
CA CYS A 156 -14.98 -17.71 25.09
C CYS A 156 -15.91 -17.35 26.25
N LYS A 157 -16.09 -18.32 27.15
CA LYS A 157 -16.91 -18.18 28.37
C LYS A 157 -16.14 -17.57 29.54
N ASP A 158 -14.82 -17.79 29.59
CA ASP A 158 -13.97 -17.33 30.68
C ASP A 158 -13.79 -15.80 30.67
N ASN A 159 -14.19 -15.14 31.75
CA ASN A 159 -14.10 -13.68 31.88
C ASN A 159 -12.67 -13.17 31.75
N TRP A 160 -11.69 -13.84 32.38
CA TRP A 160 -10.29 -13.44 32.30
C TRP A 160 -9.74 -13.54 30.86
N PHE A 161 -10.10 -14.61 30.13
CA PHE A 161 -9.72 -14.78 28.73
C PHE A 161 -10.33 -13.68 27.85
N ARG A 162 -11.62 -13.39 28.05
CA ARG A 162 -12.31 -12.31 27.33
C ARG A 162 -11.64 -10.97 27.54
N MET A 163 -11.25 -10.65 28.78
CA MET A 163 -10.51 -9.42 29.09
C MET A 163 -9.19 -9.33 28.28
N LYS A 164 -8.38 -10.40 28.27
CA LYS A 164 -7.10 -10.41 27.53
C LYS A 164 -7.27 -10.27 26.02
N ILE A 165 -8.26 -10.94 25.44
CA ILE A 165 -8.59 -10.77 24.01
C ILE A 165 -9.07 -9.34 23.74
N GLN A 166 -9.88 -8.79 24.63
CA GLN A 166 -10.40 -7.44 24.48
C GLN A 166 -9.28 -6.39 24.58
N ASP A 167 -8.28 -6.59 25.43
CA ASP A 167 -7.07 -5.77 25.48
C ASP A 167 -6.33 -5.80 24.14
N CYS A 168 -6.18 -6.99 23.54
CA CYS A 168 -5.54 -7.16 22.24
C CYS A 168 -6.32 -6.44 21.11
N LEU A 169 -7.65 -6.59 21.08
CA LEU A 169 -8.50 -5.89 20.10
C LEU A 169 -8.49 -4.39 20.31
N THR A 170 -8.48 -3.94 21.56
CA THR A 170 -8.39 -2.52 21.91
C THR A 170 -7.07 -1.94 21.44
N TYR A 171 -5.96 -2.66 21.66
CA TYR A 171 -4.65 -2.28 21.14
C TYR A 171 -4.66 -2.12 19.61
N MET A 172 -5.16 -3.12 18.88
CA MET A 172 -5.26 -3.04 17.41
C MET A 172 -6.19 -1.92 16.93
N ARG A 173 -7.24 -1.60 17.70
CA ARG A 173 -8.15 -0.49 17.40
C ARG A 173 -7.51 0.87 17.62
N LEU A 174 -6.71 1.01 18.68
CA LEU A 174 -5.99 2.25 19.00
C LEU A 174 -4.83 2.51 18.04
N ARG A 175 -4.25 1.46 17.45
CA ARG A 175 -3.18 1.55 16.46
C ARG A 175 -3.58 0.90 15.13
N PRO A 176 -4.54 1.48 14.39
CA PRO A 176 -4.94 0.93 13.11
C PRO A 176 -3.80 1.04 12.11
N PHE A 177 -3.67 0.04 11.24
CA PHE A 177 -2.79 0.15 10.08
C PHE A 177 -3.39 1.16 9.11
N LYS A 178 -2.89 2.41 9.14
CA LYS A 178 -3.28 3.48 8.22
C LYS A 178 -2.03 4.13 7.67
N TYR A 179 -1.79 3.96 6.37
CA TYR A 179 -0.65 4.55 5.70
C TYR A 179 -1.04 5.91 5.10
N THR A 180 -0.57 7.00 5.71
CA THR A 180 -0.90 8.39 5.28
C THR A 180 0.37 9.19 5.02
N ILE A 181 0.56 9.69 3.81
CA ILE A 181 1.72 10.54 3.46
C ILE A 181 1.50 11.93 4.06
N TRP A 182 2.28 12.25 5.09
CA TRP A 182 2.28 13.54 5.80
C TRP A 182 0.90 14.13 6.12
N ARG A 183 -0.10 13.28 6.41
CA ARG A 183 -1.51 13.65 6.66
C ARG A 183 -2.23 14.35 5.48
N LEU A 184 -1.56 14.53 4.34
CA LEU A 184 -2.12 15.15 3.15
C LEU A 184 -2.86 14.13 2.28
N PHE A 185 -2.30 12.92 2.14
CA PHE A 185 -2.85 11.87 1.30
C PHE A 185 -2.94 10.54 2.05
N SER A 186 -4.11 9.91 2.06
CA SER A 186 -4.22 8.49 2.37
C SER A 186 -3.69 7.69 1.18
N VAL A 187 -2.81 6.74 1.46
CA VAL A 187 -2.39 5.76 0.44
C VAL A 187 -3.43 4.66 0.46
N ASP A 188 -4.51 4.88 -0.27
CA ASP A 188 -5.62 3.96 -0.44
C ASP A 188 -5.96 3.85 -1.93
N ILE A 189 -6.91 2.98 -2.26
CA ILE A 189 -7.33 2.75 -3.65
C ILE A 189 -7.88 4.01 -4.35
N THR A 190 -8.24 5.05 -3.59
CA THR A 190 -8.74 6.33 -4.13
C THR A 190 -7.62 7.25 -4.61
N MET A 191 -6.40 7.04 -4.14
CA MET A 191 -5.21 7.81 -4.52
C MET A 191 -4.92 7.80 -6.04
N PRO A 192 -4.77 6.63 -6.71
CA PRO A 192 -4.50 6.60 -8.16
C PRO A 192 -5.64 7.22 -8.97
N TYR A 193 -6.89 7.04 -8.52
CA TYR A 193 -8.05 7.68 -9.14
C TYR A 193 -7.98 9.21 -9.04
N SER A 194 -7.63 9.73 -7.87
CA SER A 194 -7.48 11.17 -7.63
C SER A 194 -6.36 11.78 -8.49
N ILE A 195 -5.23 11.07 -8.63
CA ILE A 195 -4.12 11.51 -9.48
C ILE A 195 -4.53 11.50 -10.96
N LEU A 196 -5.22 10.46 -11.42
CA LEU A 196 -5.71 10.38 -12.79
C LEU A 196 -6.70 11.52 -13.09
N ALA A 197 -7.65 11.77 -12.18
CA ALA A 197 -8.60 12.87 -12.30
C ALA A 197 -7.91 14.23 -12.36
N PHE A 198 -6.89 14.45 -11.52
CA PHE A 198 -6.05 15.66 -11.54
C PHE A 198 -5.33 15.81 -12.89
N CYS A 199 -4.68 14.76 -13.38
CA CYS A 199 -4.00 14.73 -14.66
C CYS A 199 -4.94 15.05 -15.83
N ILE A 200 -6.14 14.46 -15.87
CA ILE A 200 -7.15 14.74 -16.90
C ILE A 200 -7.61 16.20 -16.83
N THR A 201 -7.92 16.70 -15.63
CA THR A 201 -8.38 18.08 -15.44
C THR A 201 -7.34 19.07 -15.94
N TYR A 202 -6.07 18.86 -15.60
CA TYR A 202 -4.99 19.74 -16.06
C TYR A 202 -4.75 19.64 -17.56
N LEU A 203 -4.87 18.44 -18.14
CA LEU A 203 -4.79 18.24 -19.59
C LEU A 203 -5.89 19.03 -20.31
N ILE A 204 -7.13 19.03 -19.81
CA ILE A 204 -8.22 19.84 -20.36
C ILE A 204 -7.87 21.34 -20.30
N VAL A 205 -7.32 21.81 -19.18
CA VAL A 205 -6.90 23.21 -19.04
C VAL A 205 -5.81 23.59 -20.05
N ILE A 206 -4.77 22.76 -20.21
CA ILE A 206 -3.74 22.96 -21.24
C ILE A 206 -4.37 23.02 -22.64
N LEU A 207 -5.29 22.09 -22.96
CA LEU A 207 -5.98 22.04 -24.25
C LEU A 207 -6.77 23.32 -24.55
N GLN A 208 -7.43 23.88 -23.53
CA GLN A 208 -8.18 25.11 -23.67
C GLN A 208 -7.25 26.29 -23.95
N PHE A 209 -6.18 26.45 -23.18
CA PHE A 209 -5.21 27.53 -23.38
C PHE A 209 -4.43 27.41 -24.69
N SER A 210 -4.10 26.20 -25.14
CA SER A 210 -3.35 26.00 -26.39
C SER A 210 -4.15 26.33 -27.65
N ARG A 211 -5.49 26.38 -27.57
CA ARG A 211 -6.38 26.73 -28.70
C ARG A 211 -6.67 28.23 -28.79
N ILE A 212 -6.37 28.97 -27.73
CA ILE A 212 -6.64 30.42 -27.62
C ILE A 212 -5.43 31.24 -28.13
N GLN A 213 -4.23 30.65 -28.20
CA GLN A 213 -3.04 31.20 -28.84
C GLN A 213 -2.93 30.76 -30.30
#